data_AF-A0A433IKL4-F1
#
_entry.id   AF-A0A433IKL4-F1
#
_cell.length_a   1.000
_cell.length_b   1.000
_cell.length_c   1.000
_cell.angle_alpha   90.00
_cell.angle_beta   90.00
_cell.angle_gamma   90.00
#
_symmetry.space_group_name_H-M   'P 1'
#
loop_
_entity.id
_entity.type
_entity.pdbx_description
1 polymer ?
#
loop_
_entity_poly.entity_id
_entity_poly.type
_entity_poly.pdbx_seq_one_letter_code
_entity_poly.pdbx_strand_id
1 'polypeptide(L)'
;EMPLGRDPRAYLWGNPAFACARLIATAFVEQGADFYPGAVQQLDDLPAHIYEQDGERLMQPATEVLLGERAALALLDQGLMPLLGFRQHNALRLARVQSLAEPAMALAGRWSLQDHR
;
A
#
# COMPACT_ATOMS: atom_id res chain seq x y z
N GLU A 1 -16.69 -15.17 -13.83
CA GLU A 1 -16.32 -14.37 -15.01
C GLU A 1 -16.11 -12.94 -14.55
N MET A 2 -15.15 -12.21 -15.13
CA MET A 2 -14.93 -10.80 -14.76
C MET A 2 -15.96 -9.91 -15.45
N PRO A 3 -16.48 -8.87 -14.78
CA PRO A 3 -17.49 -7.99 -15.37
C PRO A 3 -16.90 -7.20 -16.55
N LEU A 4 -17.70 -6.98 -17.59
CA LEU A 4 -17.30 -6.19 -18.77
C LEU A 4 -17.05 -4.70 -18.44
N GLY A 5 -17.57 -4.22 -17.32
CA GLY A 5 -17.39 -2.86 -16.82
C GLY A 5 -16.84 -2.84 -15.39
N ARG A 6 -16.65 -1.65 -14.83
CA ARG A 6 -16.19 -1.48 -13.45
C ARG A 6 -17.35 -1.58 -12.45
N ASP A 7 -17.43 -2.71 -11.75
CA ASP A 7 -18.17 -2.83 -10.49
C ASP A 7 -17.19 -3.06 -9.33
N PRO A 8 -16.93 -2.06 -8.47
CA PRO A 8 -16.02 -2.20 -7.33
C PRO A 8 -16.40 -3.33 -6.35
N ARG A 9 -17.67 -3.73 -6.28
CA ARG A 9 -18.15 -4.79 -5.37
C ARG A 9 -17.94 -6.20 -5.92
N ALA A 10 -17.70 -6.32 -7.22
CA ALA A 10 -17.46 -7.61 -7.87
C ALA A 10 -16.01 -8.11 -7.72
N TYR A 11 -15.08 -7.25 -7.25
CA TYR A 11 -13.69 -7.63 -7.05
C TYR A 11 -13.50 -8.35 -5.72
N LEU A 12 -12.59 -9.34 -5.73
CA LEU A 12 -12.10 -9.99 -4.53
C LEU A 12 -10.99 -9.12 -3.92
N TRP A 13 -11.37 -8.15 -3.08
CA TRP A 13 -10.41 -7.32 -2.36
C TRP A 13 -9.66 -8.11 -1.30
N GLY A 14 -8.33 -8.05 -1.35
CA GLY A 14 -7.45 -8.65 -0.35
C GLY A 14 -7.26 -7.73 0.86
N ASN A 15 -7.00 -8.30 2.03
CA ASN A 15 -6.67 -7.51 3.21
C ASN A 15 -5.31 -6.79 3.01
N PRO A 16 -5.24 -5.44 3.14
CA PRO A 16 -4.02 -4.68 2.90
C PRO A 16 -2.87 -4.99 3.88
N ALA A 17 -3.15 -5.62 5.03
CA ALA A 17 -2.13 -6.05 5.98
C ALA A 17 -1.10 -7.00 5.36
N PHE A 18 -1.51 -7.84 4.38
CA PHE A 18 -0.58 -8.73 3.69
C PHE A 18 0.40 -7.99 2.78
N ALA A 19 -0.03 -6.90 2.13
CA ALA A 19 0.87 -6.04 1.37
C ALA A 19 1.90 -5.36 2.28
N CYS A 20 1.46 -4.87 3.45
CA CYS A 20 2.34 -4.28 4.46
C CYS A 20 3.37 -5.31 4.96
N ALA A 21 2.92 -6.52 5.33
CA ALA A 21 3.78 -7.60 5.78
C ALA A 21 4.80 -8.00 4.70
N ARG A 22 4.38 -8.09 3.43
CA ARG A 22 5.28 -8.40 2.31
C ARG A 22 6.37 -7.34 2.16
N LEU A 23 6.02 -6.06 2.21
CA LEU A 23 6.99 -4.95 2.11
C LEU A 23 8.04 -5.01 3.22
N ILE A 24 7.60 -5.19 4.47
CA ILE A 24 8.49 -5.32 5.63
C ILE A 24 9.39 -6.56 5.49
N ALA A 25 8.83 -7.70 5.07
CA ALA A 25 9.59 -8.93 4.86
C ALA A 25 10.63 -8.77 3.73
N THR A 26 10.28 -8.10 2.63
CA THR A 26 11.23 -7.80 1.55
C THR A 26 12.37 -6.92 2.06
N ALA A 27 12.07 -5.87 2.83
CA ALA A 27 13.11 -5.03 3.44
C ALA A 27 14.06 -5.84 4.34
N PHE A 28 13.53 -6.78 5.14
CA PHE A 28 14.35 -7.71 5.94
C PHE A 28 15.22 -8.64 5.06
N VAL A 29 14.67 -9.20 3.99
CA VAL A 29 15.43 -10.06 3.07
C VAL A 29 16.56 -9.30 2.40
N GLU A 30 16.34 -8.03 2.05
CA GLU A 30 17.34 -7.19 1.38
C GLU A 30 18.44 -6.66 2.32
N GLN A 31 18.10 -6.36 3.58
CA GLN A 31 18.99 -5.65 4.52
C GLN A 31 19.43 -6.46 5.74
N GLY A 32 18.80 -7.60 6.00
CA GLY A 32 19.06 -8.43 7.16
C GLY A 32 18.41 -7.93 8.45
N ALA A 33 19.04 -8.26 9.59
CA ALA A 33 18.44 -8.06 10.91
C ALA A 33 18.27 -6.59 11.33
N ASP A 34 19.07 -5.69 10.76
CA ASP A 34 19.09 -4.25 11.06
C ASP A 34 18.33 -3.42 10.01
N PHE A 35 17.34 -4.05 9.34
CA PHE A 35 16.58 -3.40 8.29
C PHE A 35 15.71 -2.23 8.79
N TYR A 36 15.48 -1.25 7.91
CA TYR A 36 14.44 -0.24 8.10
C TYR A 36 13.11 -0.73 7.48
N PRO A 37 12.00 -0.84 8.24
CA PRO A 37 10.73 -1.36 7.73
C PRO A 37 10.16 -0.62 6.52
N GLY A 38 10.46 0.68 6.38
CA GLY A 38 10.02 1.50 5.25
C GLY A 38 11.02 1.56 4.10
N ALA A 39 12.05 0.70 4.07
CA ALA A 39 13.04 0.71 3.00
C ALA A 39 12.46 0.28 1.65
N VAL A 40 11.55 -0.68 1.67
CA VAL A 40 10.78 -1.12 0.51
C VAL A 40 9.34 -0.68 0.71
N GLN A 41 8.80 0.07 -0.24
CA GLN A 41 7.45 0.66 -0.11
C GLN A 41 6.56 0.43 -1.33
N GLN A 42 7.06 -0.18 -2.41
CA GLN A 42 6.30 -0.39 -3.63
C GLN A 42 6.15 -1.88 -3.92
N LEU A 43 4.94 -2.24 -4.34
CA LEU A 43 4.63 -3.56 -4.87
C LEU A 43 4.15 -3.40 -6.31
N ASP A 44 4.91 -3.96 -7.23
CA ASP A 44 4.56 -4.04 -8.65
C ASP A 44 3.93 -5.38 -9.01
N ASP A 45 3.52 -5.51 -10.27
CA ASP A 45 2.98 -6.72 -10.88
C ASP A 45 1.76 -7.29 -10.13
N LEU A 46 0.85 -6.40 -9.73
CA LEU A 46 -0.41 -6.79 -9.10
C LEU A 46 -1.44 -7.23 -10.15
N PRO A 47 -2.48 -7.98 -9.74
CA PRO A 47 -3.59 -8.30 -10.63
C PRO A 47 -4.19 -7.04 -11.27
N ALA A 48 -4.35 -7.08 -12.60
CA ALA A 48 -4.84 -5.96 -13.39
C ALA A 48 -6.14 -6.34 -14.11
N HIS A 49 -7.14 -5.47 -14.02
CA HIS A 49 -8.34 -5.57 -14.83
C HIS A 49 -8.42 -4.36 -15.76
N ILE A 50 -8.48 -4.62 -17.07
CA ILE A 50 -8.72 -3.60 -18.08
C ILE A 50 -10.17 -3.73 -18.53
N TYR A 51 -10.91 -2.63 -18.47
CA TYR A 51 -12.31 -2.53 -18.90
C TYR A 51 -12.49 -1.34 -19.84
N GLU A 52 -13.60 -1.34 -20.58
CA GLU A 52 -13.97 -0.21 -21.42
C GLU A 52 -15.02 0.64 -20.70
N GLN A 53 -14.85 1.96 -20.75
CA GLN A 53 -15.80 2.93 -20.24
C GLN A 53 -15.78 4.16 -21.14
N ASP A 54 -16.95 4.62 -21.60
CA ASP A 54 -17.08 5.80 -22.46
C ASP A 54 -16.20 5.76 -23.73
N GLY A 55 -15.93 4.55 -24.26
CA GLY A 55 -15.07 4.33 -25.42
C GLY A 55 -13.57 4.33 -25.11
N GLU A 56 -13.18 4.50 -23.86
CA GLU A 56 -11.79 4.46 -23.40
C GLU A 56 -11.47 3.14 -22.70
N ARG A 57 -10.26 2.62 -22.93
CA ARG A 57 -9.72 1.49 -22.15
C ARG A 57 -9.09 2.01 -20.86
N LEU A 58 -9.66 1.60 -19.74
CA LEU A 58 -9.21 1.97 -18.41
C LEU A 58 -8.76 0.74 -17.64
N MET A 59 -7.76 0.90 -16.80
CA MET A 59 -7.32 -0.10 -15.82
C MET A 59 -7.96 0.22 -14.47
N GLN A 60 -8.54 -0.79 -13.82
CA GLN A 60 -8.94 -0.72 -12.42
C GLN A 60 -7.68 -0.53 -11.57
N PRO A 61 -7.57 0.54 -10.77
CA PRO A 61 -6.48 0.69 -9.83
C PRO A 61 -6.37 -0.53 -8.91
N ALA A 62 -5.15 -0.88 -8.51
CA ALA A 62 -4.88 -1.97 -7.56
C ALA A 62 -5.39 -1.71 -6.13
N THR A 63 -6.08 -0.59 -5.93
CA THR A 63 -6.72 -0.17 -4.68
C THR A 63 -8.18 0.18 -4.96
N GLU A 64 -9.03 0.09 -3.94
CA GLU A 64 -10.46 0.40 -4.06
C GLU A 64 -10.70 1.84 -4.52
N VAL A 65 -9.86 2.77 -4.06
CA VAL A 65 -9.95 4.20 -4.31
C VAL A 65 -8.57 4.81 -4.59
N LEU A 66 -8.53 5.77 -5.51
CA LEU A 66 -7.34 6.59 -5.72
C LEU A 66 -7.36 7.76 -4.72
N LEU A 67 -6.41 7.75 -3.79
CA LEU A 67 -6.25 8.82 -2.82
C LEU A 67 -5.44 9.97 -3.43
N GLY A 68 -5.95 11.20 -3.28
CA GLY A 68 -5.15 12.40 -3.50
C GLY A 68 -4.20 12.65 -2.33
N GLU A 69 -3.16 13.45 -2.56
CA GLU A 69 -2.12 13.76 -1.57
C GLU A 69 -2.71 14.24 -0.22
N ARG A 70 -3.63 15.21 -0.26
CA ARG A 70 -4.28 15.73 0.96
C ARG A 70 -4.98 14.64 1.78
N ALA A 71 -5.64 13.69 1.12
CA ALA A 71 -6.32 12.59 1.80
C ALA A 71 -5.32 11.60 2.39
N ALA A 72 -4.25 11.29 1.65
CA ALA A 72 -3.17 10.43 2.14
C ALA A 72 -2.48 11.03 3.36
N LEU A 73 -2.15 12.33 3.34
CA LEU A 73 -1.57 13.05 4.46
C LEU A 73 -2.49 13.05 5.69
N ALA A 74 -3.79 13.32 5.50
CA ALA A 74 -4.75 13.28 6.61
C ALA A 74 -4.86 11.90 7.26
N LEU A 75 -4.72 10.80 6.49
CA LEU A 75 -4.69 9.44 7.06
C LEU A 75 -3.39 9.19 7.83
N LEU A 76 -2.25 9.64 7.31
CA LEU A 76 -0.95 9.53 7.99
C LEU A 76 -0.94 10.29 9.32
N ASP A 77 -1.52 11.49 9.38
CA ASP A 77 -1.60 12.27 10.62
C ASP A 77 -2.42 11.54 11.71
N GLN A 78 -3.34 10.65 11.32
CA GLN A 78 -4.16 9.83 12.22
C GLN A 78 -3.52 8.47 12.56
N GLY A 79 -2.23 8.27 12.27
CA GLY A 79 -1.56 7.01 12.57
C GLY A 79 -1.82 5.88 11.55
N LEU A 80 -2.62 6.11 10.49
CA LEU A 80 -2.96 5.09 9.50
C LEU A 80 -1.86 4.92 8.44
N MET A 81 -1.83 3.73 7.84
CA MET A 81 -0.87 3.33 6.80
C MET A 81 -1.57 3.16 5.44
N PRO A 82 -1.75 4.24 4.65
CA PRO A 82 -2.47 4.14 3.39
C PRO A 82 -1.62 3.46 2.29
N LEU A 83 -2.25 2.50 1.59
CA LEU A 83 -1.74 1.97 0.32
C LEU A 83 -2.29 2.82 -0.82
N LEU A 84 -1.39 3.40 -1.60
CA LEU A 84 -1.69 4.29 -2.71
C LEU A 84 -1.64 3.48 -4.01
N GLY A 85 -2.76 3.45 -4.75
CA GLY A 85 -2.78 2.94 -6.11
C GLY A 85 -2.45 4.01 -7.15
N PHE A 86 -2.23 3.57 -8.37
CA PHE A 86 -1.89 4.44 -9.50
C PHE A 86 -2.92 4.29 -10.63
N ARG A 87 -3.06 5.33 -11.46
CA ARG A 87 -3.85 5.26 -12.70
C ARG A 87 -3.06 4.50 -13.75
N GLN A 88 -3.71 3.59 -14.47
CA GLN A 88 -3.11 2.85 -15.60
C GLN A 88 -1.81 2.10 -15.25
N HIS A 89 -1.64 1.71 -13.98
CA HIS A 89 -0.47 0.97 -13.53
C HIS A 89 -0.88 -0.01 -12.42
N ASN A 90 -0.51 -1.28 -12.57
CA ASN A 90 -0.84 -2.37 -11.67
C ASN A 90 0.16 -2.48 -10.51
N ALA A 91 0.33 -1.37 -9.78
CA ALA A 91 1.17 -1.30 -8.60
C ALA A 91 0.46 -0.59 -7.45
N LEU A 92 1.00 -0.77 -6.26
CA LEU A 92 0.66 0.02 -5.09
C LEU A 92 1.92 0.50 -4.37
N ARG A 93 1.78 1.57 -3.60
CA ARG A 93 2.82 2.10 -2.74
C ARG A 93 2.29 2.32 -1.33
N LEU A 94 2.96 1.76 -0.32
CA LEU A 94 2.73 2.15 1.06
C LEU A 94 3.32 3.54 1.30
N ALA A 95 2.51 4.46 1.81
CA ALA A 95 2.94 5.85 1.98
C ALA A 95 4.00 6.02 3.10
N ARG A 96 3.84 5.28 4.21
CA ARG A 96 4.77 5.23 5.33
C ARG A 96 4.46 4.01 6.20
N VAL A 97 5.50 3.42 6.80
CA VAL A 97 5.34 2.48 7.93
C VAL A 97 5.30 3.27 9.23
N GLN A 98 4.19 3.19 9.97
CA GLN A 98 3.98 3.90 11.23
C GLN A 98 3.01 3.15 12.14
N SER A 99 2.99 3.54 13.41
CA SER A 99 2.03 3.06 14.40
C SER A 99 0.77 3.93 14.45
N LEU A 100 -0.29 3.40 15.07
CA LEU A 100 -1.53 4.12 15.41
C LEU A 100 -1.38 5.07 16.62
N ALA A 101 -0.17 5.33 17.11
CA ALA A 101 0.03 6.21 18.25
C ALA A 101 -0.36 7.66 17.90
N GLU A 102 -0.69 8.44 18.93
CA GLU A 102 -0.97 9.88 18.85
C GLU A 102 0.06 10.62 19.72
N PRO A 103 0.99 11.41 19.14
CA PRO A 103 1.18 11.66 17.71
C PRO A 103 1.73 10.42 16.96
N ALA A 104 1.49 10.38 15.65
CA ALA A 104 1.99 9.30 14.79
C ALA A 104 3.52 9.13 14.92
N MET A 105 3.95 7.90 15.19
CA MET A 105 5.37 7.55 15.36
C MET A 105 5.73 6.26 14.66
N ALA A 106 7.02 5.98 14.55
CA ALA A 106 7.54 4.76 13.93
C ALA A 106 6.92 3.50 14.56
N LEU A 107 6.68 2.48 13.73
CA LEU A 107 6.18 1.18 14.21
C LEU A 107 7.28 0.49 15.03
N ALA A 108 6.99 0.19 16.30
CA ALA A 108 7.93 -0.53 17.17
C ALA A 108 8.11 -1.99 16.73
N GLY A 109 9.32 -2.53 16.90
CA GLY A 109 9.64 -3.93 16.59
C GLY A 109 11.09 -4.28 16.91
N ARG A 110 11.56 -5.46 16.50
CA ARG A 110 12.97 -5.84 16.73
C ARG A 110 13.96 -4.90 16.03
N TRP A 111 13.53 -4.28 14.95
CA TRP A 111 14.24 -3.23 14.21
C TRP A 111 14.37 -1.90 14.98
N SER A 112 13.62 -1.69 16.08
CA SER A 112 13.69 -0.46 16.88
C SER A 112 14.58 -0.58 18.13
N LEU A 113 15.23 -1.74 18.36
CA LEU A 113 15.99 -2.02 19.60
C LEU A 113 17.41 -1.41 19.65
N GLN A 114 17.75 -0.46 18.77
CA GLN A 114 19.11 0.10 18.69
C GLN A 114 19.24 1.58 19.05
N ASP A 115 18.19 2.27 19.49
CA ASP A 115 18.31 3.69 19.89
C ASP A 115 19.05 3.94 21.23
N HIS A 116 19.65 2.91 21.84
CA HIS A 116 20.45 3.04 23.07
C HIS A 116 21.71 2.16 23.06
N ARG A 117 22.75 2.58 22.33
CA ARG A 117 24.16 2.36 22.71
C ARG A 117 25.01 3.56 22.35
#